data_AF-A0A5B6TNM7-F1
#
_entry.id   AF-A0A5B6TNM7-F1
#
_cell.length_a   1.000
_cell.length_b   1.000
_cell.length_c   1.000
_cell.angle_alpha   90.00
_cell.angle_beta   90.00
_cell.angle_gamma   90.00
#
_symmetry.space_group_name_H-M   'P 1'
#
loop_
_entity.id
_entity.type
_entity.pdbx_description
1 polymer ?
#
loop_
_entity_poly.entity_id
_entity_poly.type
_entity_poly.pdbx_seq_one_letter_code
_entity_poly.pdbx_strand_id
1 'polypeptide(L)'
;MKKRLCLLLLPLALLSCTPEPEKPADLISEQKMTRIMIDVHLTEAAIGRTITHYDSSRVAYREAHKLILKRHAVSDSAFKHSYDFYLSNPAQMDKIYEVVLDSLSLREAKLTRAAVTEPPQPATPPAPAPDTSKVNTLRKFKRIPLADSLKARQQRTKNMIK
;
A
#
# COMPACT_ATOMS: atom_id res chain seq x y z
N MET A 1 -40.62 38.96 -14.58
CA MET A 1 -39.18 38.94 -14.25
C MET A 1 -38.44 37.65 -14.66
N LYS A 2 -39.16 36.55 -14.93
CA LYS A 2 -38.67 35.26 -15.49
C LYS A 2 -37.75 35.33 -16.73
N LYS A 3 -37.98 36.28 -17.65
CA LYS A 3 -37.24 36.41 -18.92
C LYS A 3 -35.80 36.92 -18.74
N ARG A 4 -35.52 37.64 -17.63
CA ARG A 4 -34.17 38.13 -17.32
C ARG A 4 -33.29 37.06 -16.65
N LEU A 5 -33.92 36.04 -16.06
CA LEU A 5 -33.21 34.90 -15.45
C LEU A 5 -32.54 34.02 -16.52
N CYS A 6 -33.19 33.80 -17.68
CA CYS A 6 -32.56 33.10 -18.81
C CYS A 6 -31.38 33.86 -19.41
N LEU A 7 -31.42 35.21 -19.42
CA LEU A 7 -30.35 36.04 -19.98
C LEU A 7 -29.07 36.01 -19.12
N LEU A 8 -29.20 35.70 -17.83
CA LEU A 8 -28.09 35.63 -16.88
C LEU A 8 -27.48 34.23 -16.77
N LEU A 9 -28.20 33.20 -17.22
CA LEU A 9 -27.76 31.78 -17.25
C LEU A 9 -26.99 31.41 -18.54
N LEU A 10 -27.18 32.17 -19.62
CA LEU A 10 -26.53 31.94 -20.91
C LEU A 10 -24.99 32.07 -20.93
N PRO A 11 -24.34 33.01 -20.21
CA PRO A 11 -22.88 33.10 -20.21
C PRO A 11 -22.17 31.99 -19.41
N LEU A 12 -22.88 31.24 -18.56
CA LEU A 12 -22.29 30.15 -17.76
C LEU A 12 -22.05 28.87 -18.57
N ALA A 13 -22.75 28.69 -19.70
CA ALA A 13 -22.63 27.51 -20.54
C ALA A 13 -21.37 27.52 -21.44
N LEU A 14 -20.73 28.69 -21.64
CA LEU A 14 -19.60 28.83 -22.56
C LEU A 14 -18.23 28.54 -21.91
N LEU A 15 -18.17 28.29 -20.59
CA LEU A 15 -16.93 27.90 -19.90
C LEU A 15 -16.66 26.39 -19.92
N SER A 16 -17.54 25.57 -20.51
CA SER A 16 -17.40 24.11 -20.47
C SER A 16 -16.51 23.53 -21.57
N CYS A 17 -15.64 24.33 -22.20
CA CYS A 17 -14.65 23.81 -23.12
C CYS A 17 -13.45 23.27 -22.32
N THR A 18 -13.46 21.97 -22.05
CA THR A 18 -12.29 21.28 -21.50
C THR A 18 -11.27 21.06 -22.61
N PRO A 19 -10.03 21.59 -22.50
CA PRO A 19 -8.98 21.23 -23.43
C PRO A 19 -8.74 19.71 -23.38
N GLU A 20 -8.61 19.08 -24.54
CA GLU A 20 -8.13 17.70 -24.63
C GLU A 20 -6.77 17.60 -23.93
N PRO A 21 -6.57 16.62 -23.04
CA PRO A 21 -5.32 16.50 -22.29
C PRO A 21 -4.17 16.18 -23.26
N GLU A 22 -3.27 17.14 -23.44
CA GLU A 22 -2.07 16.95 -24.24
C GLU A 22 -1.22 15.81 -23.66
N LYS A 23 -0.83 14.88 -24.53
CA LYS A 23 0.00 13.75 -24.17
C LYS A 23 1.40 14.24 -23.78
N PRO A 24 1.91 13.93 -22.57
CA PRO A 24 3.23 14.37 -22.16
C PRO A 24 4.31 13.74 -23.04
N ALA A 25 5.36 14.50 -23.36
CA ALA A 25 6.46 14.04 -24.23
C ALA A 25 7.26 12.89 -23.61
N ASP A 26 7.29 12.81 -22.28
CA ASP A 26 7.96 11.80 -21.47
C ASP A 26 7.03 10.66 -21.01
N LEU A 27 5.92 10.42 -21.74
CA LEU A 27 4.94 9.40 -21.37
C LEU A 27 5.55 7.99 -21.34
N ILE A 28 5.48 7.37 -20.16
CA ILE A 28 5.79 5.96 -19.95
C ILE A 28 4.70 5.12 -20.61
N SER A 29 5.06 4.19 -21.50
CA SER A 29 4.11 3.26 -22.11
C SER A 29 3.30 2.45 -21.08
N GLU A 30 2.06 2.10 -21.40
CA GLU A 30 1.16 1.31 -20.54
C GLU A 30 1.84 0.05 -19.98
N GLN A 31 2.48 -0.75 -20.84
CA GLN A 31 3.18 -1.97 -20.41
C GLN A 31 4.29 -1.73 -19.39
N LYS A 32 5.05 -0.64 -19.56
CA LYS A 32 6.11 -0.25 -18.62
C LYS A 32 5.52 0.28 -17.32
N MET A 33 4.45 1.06 -17.40
CA MET A 33 3.71 1.54 -16.23
C MET A 33 3.14 0.37 -15.41
N THR A 34 2.51 -0.61 -16.06
CA THR A 34 2.01 -1.85 -15.41
C THR A 34 3.11 -2.55 -14.61
N ARG A 35 4.31 -2.72 -15.20
CA ARG A 35 5.44 -3.36 -14.49
C ARG A 35 5.89 -2.56 -13.28
N ILE A 36 5.95 -1.23 -13.40
CA ILE A 36 6.29 -0.33 -12.29
C ILE A 36 5.23 -0.45 -11.18
N MET A 37 3.93 -0.40 -11.52
CA MET A 37 2.83 -0.47 -10.57
C MET A 37 2.81 -1.81 -9.80
N ILE A 38 3.09 -2.93 -10.46
CA ILE A 38 3.24 -4.23 -9.79
C ILE A 38 4.36 -4.16 -8.72
N ASP A 39 5.53 -3.62 -9.07
CA ASP A 39 6.66 -3.51 -8.14
C ASP A 39 6.36 -2.55 -6.98
N VAL A 40 5.67 -1.44 -7.27
CA VAL A 40 5.21 -0.47 -6.27
C VAL A 40 4.29 -1.14 -5.24
N HIS A 41 3.22 -1.82 -5.69
CA HIS A 41 2.26 -2.45 -4.79
C HIS A 41 2.88 -3.60 -3.98
N LEU A 42 3.77 -4.40 -4.57
CA LEU A 42 4.49 -5.45 -3.83
C LEU A 42 5.40 -4.87 -2.75
N THR A 43 6.10 -3.78 -3.09
CA THR A 43 7.00 -3.10 -2.15
C THR A 43 6.21 -2.43 -1.03
N GLU A 44 5.10 -1.77 -1.35
CA GLU A 44 4.21 -1.16 -0.36
C GLU A 44 3.62 -2.22 0.58
N ALA A 45 3.14 -3.34 0.06
CA ALA A 45 2.63 -4.45 0.86
C ALA A 45 3.73 -5.03 1.78
N ALA A 46 4.96 -5.18 1.29
CA ALA A 46 6.08 -5.66 2.09
C ALA A 46 6.43 -4.68 3.23
N ILE A 47 6.47 -3.38 2.94
CA ILE A 47 6.73 -2.32 3.93
C ILE A 47 5.61 -2.28 4.97
N GLY A 48 4.35 -2.30 4.53
CA GLY A 48 3.19 -2.27 5.43
C GLY A 48 3.12 -3.48 6.37
N ARG A 49 3.64 -4.64 5.95
CA ARG A 49 3.74 -5.84 6.81
C ARG A 49 4.92 -5.83 7.76
N THR A 50 5.99 -5.10 7.45
CA THR A 50 7.25 -5.13 8.21
C THR A 50 7.43 -3.93 9.14
N ILE A 51 6.89 -2.77 8.79
CA ILE A 51 7.05 -1.52 9.53
C ILE A 51 5.68 -1.03 10.01
N THR A 52 5.42 -1.19 11.31
CA THR A 52 4.14 -0.79 11.91
C THR A 52 4.01 0.73 12.10
N HIS A 53 5.12 1.44 12.31
CA HIS A 53 5.08 2.89 12.56
C HIS A 53 4.96 3.67 11.26
N TYR A 54 3.94 4.53 11.15
CA TYR A 54 3.59 5.29 9.95
C TYR A 54 4.74 6.17 9.42
N ASP A 55 5.38 6.97 10.27
CA ASP A 55 6.47 7.84 9.81
C ASP A 55 7.66 7.04 9.26
N SER A 56 8.02 5.94 9.91
CA SER A 56 9.09 5.05 9.46
C SER A 56 8.73 4.36 8.15
N SER A 57 7.48 3.90 7.99
CA SER A 57 7.04 3.25 6.75
C SER A 57 7.03 4.22 5.57
N ARG A 58 6.64 5.48 5.77
CA ARG A 58 6.72 6.53 4.74
C ARG A 58 8.14 6.79 4.27
N VAL A 59 9.10 6.87 5.18
CA VAL A 59 10.51 7.08 4.82
C VAL A 59 11.04 5.87 4.04
N ALA A 60 10.74 4.65 4.51
CA ALA A 60 11.12 3.43 3.80
C ALA A 60 10.51 3.37 2.40
N TYR A 61 9.22 3.69 2.26
CA TYR A 61 8.53 3.70 0.98
C TYR A 61 9.16 4.71 0.02
N ARG A 62 9.49 5.91 0.48
CA ARG A 62 10.13 6.94 -0.37
C ARG A 62 11.45 6.45 -0.96
N GLU A 63 12.30 5.82 -0.16
CA GLU A 63 13.58 5.31 -0.67
C GLU A 63 13.38 4.09 -1.59
N ALA A 64 12.46 3.19 -1.25
CA ALA A 64 12.15 2.05 -2.09
C ALA A 64 11.54 2.45 -3.45
N HIS A 65 10.67 3.46 -3.47
CA HIS A 65 10.06 3.99 -4.69
C HIS A 65 11.12 4.55 -5.66
N LYS A 66 12.12 5.32 -5.15
CA LYS A 66 13.25 5.78 -5.98
C LYS A 66 14.04 4.62 -6.59
N LEU A 67 14.25 3.55 -5.83
CA LEU A 67 14.95 2.35 -6.32
C LEU A 67 14.15 1.63 -7.40
N ILE A 68 12.82 1.57 -7.28
CA ILE A 68 11.93 1.02 -8.31
C ILE A 68 12.07 1.84 -9.60
N LEU A 69 11.91 3.16 -9.54
CA LEU A 69 12.01 4.02 -10.72
C LEU A 69 13.39 3.93 -11.39
N LYS A 70 14.46 3.87 -10.59
CA LYS A 70 15.83 3.65 -11.09
C LYS A 70 15.96 2.30 -11.81
N ARG A 71 15.40 1.22 -11.26
CA ARG A 71 15.42 -0.12 -11.88
C ARG A 71 14.72 -0.14 -13.24
N HIS A 72 13.64 0.62 -13.37
CA HIS A 72 12.89 0.75 -14.62
C HIS A 72 13.46 1.81 -15.56
N ALA A 73 14.57 2.48 -15.22
CA ALA A 73 15.14 3.58 -16.00
C ALA A 73 14.09 4.66 -16.31
N VAL A 74 13.46 5.18 -15.26
CA VAL A 74 12.43 6.22 -15.30
C VAL A 74 12.82 7.32 -14.32
N SER A 75 12.66 8.58 -14.71
CA SER A 75 12.82 9.72 -13.80
C SER A 75 11.55 9.95 -12.97
N ASP A 76 11.71 10.53 -11.78
CA ASP A 76 10.58 10.88 -10.90
C ASP A 76 9.55 11.78 -11.61
N SER A 77 10.01 12.72 -12.45
CA SER A 77 9.15 13.61 -13.23
C SER A 77 8.34 12.85 -14.28
N ALA A 78 8.99 11.97 -15.05
CA ALA A 78 8.33 11.20 -16.10
C ALA A 78 7.29 10.24 -15.51
N PHE A 79 7.60 9.63 -14.37
CA PHE A 79 6.61 8.84 -13.62
C PHE A 79 5.42 9.69 -13.20
N LYS A 80 5.66 10.85 -12.57
CA LYS A 80 4.60 11.73 -12.11
C LYS A 80 3.70 12.21 -13.27
N HIS A 81 4.28 12.73 -14.34
CA HIS A 81 3.53 13.19 -15.51
C HIS A 81 2.71 12.07 -16.14
N SER A 82 3.31 10.89 -16.28
CA SER A 82 2.63 9.73 -16.85
C SER A 82 1.50 9.24 -15.94
N TYR A 83 1.73 9.20 -14.63
CA TYR A 83 0.72 8.78 -13.67
C TYR A 83 -0.48 9.75 -13.67
N ASP A 84 -0.22 11.06 -13.64
CA ASP A 84 -1.26 12.09 -13.73
C ASP A 84 -2.02 12.02 -15.08
N PHE A 85 -1.32 11.72 -16.18
CA PHE A 85 -1.95 11.48 -17.49
C PHE A 85 -2.86 10.25 -17.45
N TYR A 86 -2.42 9.11 -16.92
CA TYR A 86 -3.26 7.92 -16.84
C TYR A 86 -4.47 8.14 -15.92
N LEU A 87 -4.31 8.87 -14.80
CA LEU A 87 -5.44 9.20 -13.91
C LEU A 87 -6.51 10.07 -14.57
N SER A 88 -6.12 10.95 -15.50
CA SER A 88 -7.06 11.74 -16.31
C SER A 88 -7.64 10.98 -17.50
N ASN A 89 -7.14 9.76 -17.79
CA ASN A 89 -7.58 8.88 -18.86
C ASN A 89 -8.06 7.51 -18.30
N PRO A 90 -9.27 7.44 -17.71
CA PRO A 90 -9.75 6.24 -17.01
C PRO A 90 -9.66 4.96 -17.84
N ALA A 91 -10.03 4.99 -19.12
CA ALA A 91 -9.97 3.82 -19.99
C ALA A 91 -8.56 3.24 -20.19
N GLN A 92 -7.50 4.06 -20.09
CA GLN A 92 -6.12 3.57 -20.14
C GLN A 92 -5.66 3.08 -18.75
N MET A 93 -6.04 3.78 -17.69
CA MET A 93 -5.72 3.37 -16.32
C MET A 93 -6.39 2.04 -15.95
N ASP A 94 -7.64 1.81 -16.38
CA ASP A 94 -8.36 0.56 -16.16
C ASP A 94 -7.61 -0.63 -16.76
N LYS A 95 -7.13 -0.51 -18.01
CA LYS A 95 -6.32 -1.56 -18.65
C LYS A 95 -5.02 -1.84 -17.90
N ILE A 96 -4.36 -0.79 -17.39
CA ILE A 96 -3.15 -0.96 -16.58
C ILE A 96 -3.50 -1.76 -15.32
N TYR A 97 -4.57 -1.40 -14.61
CA TYR A 97 -4.96 -2.06 -13.37
C TYR A 97 -5.51 -3.47 -13.57
N GLU A 98 -6.22 -3.75 -14.66
CA GLU A 98 -6.66 -5.11 -15.01
C GLU A 98 -5.46 -6.07 -15.03
N VAL A 99 -4.39 -5.69 -15.74
CA VAL A 99 -3.17 -6.51 -15.82
C VAL A 99 -2.42 -6.57 -14.47
N VAL A 100 -2.41 -5.47 -13.71
CA VAL A 100 -1.80 -5.45 -12.36
C VAL A 100 -2.50 -6.47 -11.45
N LEU A 101 -3.82 -6.40 -11.37
CA LEU A 101 -4.64 -7.27 -10.52
C LEU A 101 -4.48 -8.73 -10.95
N ASP A 102 -4.61 -9.03 -12.25
CA ASP A 102 -4.42 -10.38 -12.77
C ASP A 102 -3.04 -10.94 -12.44
N SER A 103 -1.97 -10.16 -12.65
CA SER A 103 -0.61 -10.57 -12.32
C SER A 103 -0.43 -10.86 -10.83
N LEU A 104 -1.00 -10.02 -9.95
CA LEU A 104 -0.91 -10.22 -8.50
C LEU A 104 -1.71 -11.44 -8.04
N SER A 105 -2.95 -11.61 -8.53
CA SER A 105 -3.78 -12.78 -8.23
C SER A 105 -3.15 -14.08 -8.70
N LEU A 106 -2.54 -14.10 -9.89
CA LEU A 106 -1.81 -15.28 -10.38
C LEU A 106 -0.60 -15.62 -9.50
N ARG A 107 0.12 -14.62 -8.98
CA ARG A 107 1.25 -14.83 -8.05
C ARG A 107 0.76 -15.38 -6.72
N GLU A 108 -0.32 -14.82 -6.18
CA GLU A 108 -0.94 -15.30 -4.95
C GLU A 108 -1.39 -16.76 -5.08
N ALA A 109 -2.14 -17.09 -6.14
CA ALA A 109 -2.60 -18.45 -6.39
C ALA A 109 -1.45 -19.46 -6.50
N LYS A 110 -0.32 -19.07 -7.11
CA LYS A 110 0.89 -19.92 -7.19
C LYS A 110 1.50 -20.16 -5.80
N LEU A 111 1.59 -19.13 -4.96
CA LEU A 111 2.13 -19.25 -3.60
C LEU A 111 1.23 -20.12 -2.72
N THR A 112 -0.09 -19.94 -2.79
CA THR A 112 -1.06 -20.75 -2.03
C THR A 112 -1.02 -22.22 -2.46
N ARG A 113 -0.96 -22.52 -3.76
CA ARG A 113 -0.86 -23.91 -4.26
C ARG A 113 0.46 -24.58 -3.84
N ALA A 114 1.57 -23.84 -3.82
CA ALA A 114 2.85 -24.35 -3.35
C ALA A 114 2.80 -24.71 -1.86
N ALA A 115 2.16 -23.89 -1.02
CA ALA A 115 1.98 -24.15 0.41
C ALA A 115 1.09 -25.39 0.69
N VAL A 116 0.20 -25.77 -0.23
CA VAL A 116 -0.69 -26.95 -0.09
C VAL A 116 0.02 -28.27 -0.50
N THR A 117 1.18 -28.21 -1.15
CA THR A 117 1.88 -29.42 -1.67
C THR A 117 2.92 -29.99 -0.68
N GLU A 118 3.11 -29.38 0.49
CA GLU A 118 3.89 -29.95 1.60
C GLU A 118 3.01 -31.00 2.36
N PRO A 119 3.50 -32.22 2.65
CA PRO A 119 2.66 -33.33 3.10
C PRO A 119 1.82 -32.99 4.35
N PRO A 120 0.58 -33.50 4.42
CA PRO A 120 -0.39 -33.07 5.42
C PRO A 120 0.08 -33.46 6.81
N GLN A 121 0.40 -32.47 7.64
CA GLN A 121 0.23 -32.65 9.08
C GLN A 121 -1.27 -32.94 9.29
N PRO A 122 -1.65 -34.03 9.97
CA PRO A 122 -3.03 -34.49 10.05
C PRO A 122 -3.93 -33.35 10.51
N ALA A 123 -4.89 -33.02 9.64
CA ALA A 123 -5.94 -32.07 9.92
C ALA A 123 -6.72 -32.58 11.13
N THR A 124 -6.47 -31.99 12.30
CA THR A 124 -7.48 -31.93 13.35
C THR A 124 -8.67 -31.19 12.74
N PRO A 125 -9.90 -31.73 12.80
CA PRO A 125 -11.08 -31.11 12.20
C PRO A 125 -11.20 -29.63 12.61
N PRO A 126 -11.76 -28.76 11.75
CA PRO A 126 -12.00 -27.37 12.12
C PRO A 126 -12.88 -27.36 13.37
N ALA A 127 -12.29 -27.00 14.50
CA ALA A 127 -13.03 -26.77 15.72
C ALA A 127 -14.14 -25.74 15.40
N PRO A 128 -15.40 -25.99 15.81
CA PRO A 128 -16.45 -25.00 15.63
C PRO A 128 -16.00 -23.68 16.28
N ALA A 129 -16.33 -22.57 15.63
CA ALA A 129 -15.95 -21.22 16.03
C ALA A 129 -16.01 -21.04 17.56
N PRO A 130 -14.97 -20.47 18.21
CA PRO A 130 -15.04 -20.20 19.64
C PRO A 130 -16.14 -19.17 19.88
N ASP A 131 -17.23 -19.65 20.46
CA ASP A 131 -18.29 -18.85 21.03
C ASP A 131 -17.67 -17.79 21.95
N THR A 132 -17.93 -16.51 21.67
CA THR A 132 -17.33 -15.34 22.34
C THR A 132 -17.78 -15.16 23.79
N SER A 133 -18.32 -16.19 24.44
CA SER A 133 -19.03 -16.08 25.71
C SER A 133 -18.19 -16.42 26.96
N LYS A 134 -16.91 -16.86 26.84
CA LYS A 134 -16.10 -17.23 28.04
C LYS A 134 -14.62 -16.80 28.03
N VAL A 135 -14.28 -15.63 27.49
CA VAL A 135 -12.96 -14.99 27.75
C VAL A 135 -13.03 -14.12 29.01
N ASN A 136 -13.30 -14.72 30.18
CA ASN A 136 -13.21 -13.98 31.45
C ASN A 136 -12.69 -14.79 32.65
N THR A 137 -11.93 -15.84 32.43
CA THR A 137 -11.27 -16.58 33.51
C THR A 137 -9.92 -17.06 33.02
N LEU A 138 -8.92 -16.18 33.10
CA LEU A 138 -7.48 -16.45 33.31
C LEU A 138 -6.65 -15.19 32.98
N ARG A 139 -6.95 -14.06 33.63
CA ARG A 139 -5.99 -12.97 33.83
C ARG A 139 -5.53 -12.97 35.28
N LYS A 140 -4.78 -14.00 35.65
CA LYS A 140 -3.97 -14.00 36.88
C LYS A 140 -2.49 -13.96 36.52
N PHE A 141 -2.12 -13.08 35.59
CA PHE A 141 -0.73 -12.71 35.41
C PHE A 141 -0.39 -11.63 36.43
N LYS A 142 0.36 -12.03 37.47
CA LYS A 142 0.92 -11.17 38.50
C LYS A 142 1.79 -10.12 37.80
N ARG A 143 1.40 -8.85 37.87
CA ARG A 143 2.17 -7.71 37.34
C ARG A 143 3.50 -7.66 38.10
N ILE A 144 4.61 -7.81 37.38
CA ILE A 144 5.94 -7.51 37.93
C ILE A 144 6.06 -5.97 37.97
N PRO A 145 6.32 -5.34 39.12
CA PRO A 145 6.45 -3.89 39.19
C PRO A 145 7.73 -3.43 38.47
N LEU A 146 7.58 -2.44 37.59
CA LEU A 146 8.63 -1.83 36.75
C LEU A 146 9.89 -1.37 37.53
N ALA A 147 9.73 -1.12 38.83
CA ALA A 147 10.78 -0.61 39.73
C ALA A 147 12.01 -1.55 39.86
N ASP A 148 11.81 -2.86 39.73
CA ASP A 148 12.92 -3.83 39.92
C ASP A 148 13.83 -3.91 38.68
N SER A 149 13.29 -3.64 37.49
CA SER A 149 14.06 -3.66 36.23
C SER A 149 15.06 -2.50 36.10
N LEU A 150 14.73 -1.34 36.68
CA LEU A 150 15.58 -0.14 36.65
C LEU A 150 16.77 -0.26 37.62
N LYS A 151 16.57 -0.87 38.78
CA LYS A 151 17.65 -1.15 39.74
C LYS A 151 18.66 -2.16 39.18
N ALA A 152 18.20 -3.20 38.50
CA ALA A 152 19.07 -4.18 37.84
C ALA A 152 19.95 -3.53 36.75
N ARG A 153 19.43 -2.53 36.02
CA ARG A 153 20.18 -1.81 34.99
C ARG A 153 21.20 -0.83 35.58
N GLN A 154 20.87 -0.13 36.67
CA GLN A 154 21.78 0.79 37.36
C GLN A 154 22.93 0.08 38.09
N GLN A 155 22.69 -1.11 38.64
CA GLN A 155 23.75 -1.92 39.25
C GLN A 155 24.77 -2.40 38.21
N ARG A 156 24.29 -2.74 37.00
CA ARG A 156 25.12 -3.26 35.90
C ARG A 156 26.05 -2.20 35.30
N THR A 157 25.62 -0.94 35.24
CA THR A 157 26.48 0.17 34.79
C THR A 157 27.51 0.58 35.82
N LYS A 158 27.23 0.40 37.12
CA LYS A 158 28.18 0.72 38.20
C LYS A 158 29.34 -0.27 38.30
N ASN A 159 29.15 -1.52 37.87
CA ASN A 159 30.20 -2.55 37.84
C ASN A 159 31.10 -2.50 36.59
N MET A 160 30.83 -1.63 35.61
CA MET A 160 31.68 -1.44 34.41
C MET A 160 32.65 -0.26 34.53
N ILE A 161 32.61 0.51 35.62
CA ILE A 161 33.46 1.69 35.86
C ILE A 161 34.34 1.46 37.11
N LYS A 162 34.80 0.23 37.31
CA LYS A 162 35.79 -0.12 38.34
C LYS A 162 36.91 -0.90 37.70
#